data_AF-A0A1I8ILL8-F1
#
_entry.id   AF-A0A1I8ILL8-F1
#
_cell.length_a   1.000
_cell.length_b   1.000
_cell.length_c   1.000
_cell.angle_alpha   90.00
_cell.angle_beta   90.00
_cell.angle_gamma   90.00
#
_symmetry.space_group_name_H-M   'P 1'
#
loop_
_entity.id
_entity.type
_entity.pdbx_description
1 polymer ?
#
loop_
_entity_poly.entity_id
_entity_poly.type
_entity_poly.pdbx_seq_one_letter_code
_entity_poly.pdbx_strand_id
1 'polypeptide(L)'
;MVHFGHANAIRQAKSLGDYLLVGVHSDEEIEHHKGPPVFTSAERYKMVRAIKWVDEVVEAAPYITTVETLEKHNCDFCAHGDSSLSAIPYRQGVQAHRGSVNHRLGWPHAAGHASLSPIYINCVSRILQAATSRSPYTATCQFVPTTQQLKEFSTGRAPEPGEKIAFVCGAFDLFHVGHIDFLEKCYSMATYVIIGIHSDQIVNWYRGYNYPIMTMFERVLSVLACRVSPL
;
A
#
# COMPACT_ATOMS: atom_id res chain seq x y z
N MET A 1 0.08 8.53 -4.03
CA MET A 1 1.03 8.05 -3.01
C MET A 1 0.50 6.72 -2.48
N VAL A 2 1.22 5.63 -2.67
CA VAL A 2 0.86 4.33 -2.07
C VAL A 2 1.22 4.35 -0.59
N HIS A 3 0.44 3.66 0.23
CA HIS A 3 0.67 3.49 1.66
C HIS A 3 0.09 2.13 2.12
N PHE A 4 0.33 1.72 3.37
CA PHE A 4 -0.11 0.41 3.88
C PHE A 4 -1.62 0.14 3.69
N GLY A 5 -2.47 1.17 3.73
CA GLY A 5 -3.90 1.03 3.40
C GLY A 5 -4.19 0.49 2.00
N HIS A 6 -3.47 0.97 0.97
CA HIS A 6 -3.56 0.42 -0.39
C HIS A 6 -3.08 -1.03 -0.42
N ALA A 7 -1.96 -1.31 0.25
CA ALA A 7 -1.42 -2.67 0.33
C ALA A 7 -2.39 -3.64 1.05
N ASN A 8 -3.11 -3.19 2.08
CA ASN A 8 -4.11 -4.00 2.76
C ASN A 8 -5.33 -4.27 1.87
N ALA A 9 -5.80 -3.28 1.11
CA ALA A 9 -6.89 -3.48 0.15
C ALA A 9 -6.50 -4.50 -0.93
N ILE A 10 -5.28 -4.40 -1.46
CA ILE A 10 -4.71 -5.36 -2.41
C ILE A 10 -4.59 -6.76 -1.78
N ARG A 11 -4.12 -6.86 -0.52
CA ARG A 11 -4.07 -8.13 0.21
C ARG A 11 -5.45 -8.79 0.30
N GLN A 12 -6.48 -8.02 0.63
CA GLN A 12 -7.85 -8.52 0.71
C GLN A 12 -8.36 -8.94 -0.67
N ALA A 13 -8.12 -8.15 -1.71
CA ALA A 13 -8.48 -8.52 -3.09
C ALA A 13 -7.80 -9.83 -3.51
N LYS A 14 -6.51 -10.00 -3.22
CA LYS A 14 -5.77 -11.25 -3.48
C LYS A 14 -6.32 -12.43 -2.70
N SER A 15 -6.97 -12.23 -1.54
CA SER A 15 -7.58 -13.35 -0.81
C SER A 15 -8.90 -13.85 -1.40
N LEU A 16 -9.46 -13.14 -2.39
CA LEU A 16 -10.71 -13.50 -3.07
C LEU A 16 -10.50 -14.40 -4.30
N GLY A 17 -9.26 -14.58 -4.75
CA GLY A 17 -8.94 -15.38 -5.93
C GLY A 17 -7.48 -15.79 -5.99
N ASP A 18 -7.10 -16.54 -7.01
CA ASP A 18 -5.74 -17.11 -7.09
C ASP A 18 -4.73 -16.19 -7.77
N TYR A 19 -5.20 -15.24 -8.60
CA TYR A 19 -4.38 -14.31 -9.37
C TYR A 19 -4.98 -12.89 -9.31
N LEU A 20 -4.15 -11.89 -9.07
CA LEU A 20 -4.54 -10.49 -8.90
C LEU A 20 -3.82 -9.60 -9.91
N LEU A 21 -4.58 -9.11 -10.89
CA LEU A 21 -4.20 -7.99 -11.73
C LEU A 21 -4.60 -6.67 -11.06
N VAL A 22 -3.71 -5.69 -11.08
CA VAL A 22 -4.00 -4.32 -10.62
C VAL A 22 -3.84 -3.35 -11.77
N GLY A 23 -4.95 -2.75 -12.18
CA GLY A 23 -4.96 -1.66 -13.17
C GLY A 23 -4.51 -0.34 -12.54
N VAL A 24 -3.59 0.35 -13.20
CA VAL A 24 -3.10 1.67 -12.77
C VAL A 24 -3.25 2.65 -13.93
N HIS A 25 -3.96 3.75 -13.70
CA HIS A 25 -4.23 4.78 -14.71
C HIS A 25 -2.96 5.51 -15.16
N SER A 26 -2.96 6.09 -16.36
CA SER A 26 -1.89 6.99 -16.83
C SER A 26 -1.93 8.34 -16.11
N ASP A 27 -0.96 9.22 -16.38
CA ASP A 27 -0.95 10.56 -15.77
C ASP A 27 -2.05 11.45 -16.37
N GLU A 28 -2.25 11.34 -17.68
CA GLU A 28 -3.26 12.08 -18.45
C GLU A 28 -4.68 11.70 -18.01
N GLU A 29 -4.94 10.40 -17.84
CA GLU A 29 -6.25 9.90 -17.40
C GLU A 29 -6.60 10.40 -15.99
N ILE A 30 -5.60 10.49 -15.10
CA ILE A 30 -5.80 11.02 -13.75
C ILE A 30 -6.03 12.54 -13.80
N GLU A 31 -5.22 13.25 -14.58
CA GLU A 31 -5.31 14.71 -14.71
C GLU A 31 -6.68 15.15 -15.22
N HIS A 32 -7.21 14.44 -16.21
CA HIS A 32 -8.54 14.69 -16.77
C HIS A 32 -9.67 14.62 -15.73
N HIS A 33 -9.55 13.77 -14.70
CA HIS A 33 -10.64 13.52 -13.74
C HIS A 33 -10.51 14.28 -12.41
N LYS A 34 -9.30 14.50 -11.91
CA LYS A 34 -9.08 15.05 -10.56
C LYS A 34 -7.88 15.99 -10.42
N GLY A 35 -7.17 16.28 -11.52
CA GLY A 35 -5.92 17.02 -11.51
C GLY A 35 -4.68 16.12 -11.46
N PRO A 36 -3.50 16.70 -11.71
CA PRO A 36 -2.29 15.95 -12.00
C PRO A 36 -1.82 15.13 -10.79
N PRO A 37 -1.34 13.90 -10.99
CA PRO A 37 -0.80 13.10 -9.90
C PRO A 37 0.56 13.65 -9.43
N VAL A 38 0.86 13.49 -8.14
CA VAL A 38 2.16 13.87 -7.56
C VAL A 38 3.31 12.98 -8.06
N PHE A 39 3.02 11.69 -8.29
CA PHE A 39 3.99 10.71 -8.80
C PHE A 39 3.64 10.37 -10.23
N THR A 40 4.66 10.23 -11.07
CA THR A 40 4.51 9.80 -12.46
C THR A 40 3.90 8.40 -12.54
N SER A 41 3.30 8.09 -13.68
CA SER A 41 2.74 6.79 -14.02
C SER A 41 3.77 5.68 -13.82
N ALA A 42 5.00 5.85 -14.32
CA ALA A 42 6.09 4.90 -14.14
C ALA A 42 6.42 4.62 -12.66
N GLU A 43 6.50 5.66 -11.83
CA GLU A 43 6.72 5.49 -10.39
C GLU A 43 5.57 4.74 -9.74
N ARG A 44 4.32 5.07 -10.11
CA ARG A 44 3.12 4.38 -9.58
C ARG A 44 3.08 2.92 -10.01
N TYR A 45 3.42 2.60 -11.25
CA TYR A 45 3.52 1.21 -11.74
C TYR A 45 4.56 0.43 -10.93
N LYS A 46 5.76 0.99 -10.76
CA LYS A 46 6.81 0.35 -9.97
C LYS A 46 6.39 0.13 -8.52
N MET A 47 5.77 1.12 -7.88
CA MET A 47 5.26 0.99 -6.51
C MET A 47 4.23 -0.13 -6.36
N VAL A 48 3.29 -0.26 -7.30
CA VAL A 48 2.24 -1.29 -7.23
C VAL A 48 2.81 -2.67 -7.54
N ARG A 49 3.71 -2.80 -8.54
CA ARG A 49 4.42 -4.06 -8.84
C ARG A 49 5.24 -4.58 -7.65
N ALA A 50 5.75 -3.66 -6.83
CA ALA A 50 6.51 -3.98 -5.63
C ALA A 50 5.63 -4.43 -4.44
N ILE A 51 4.30 -4.49 -4.55
CA ILE A 51 3.45 -5.03 -3.48
C ILE A 51 3.34 -6.54 -3.65
N LYS A 52 3.68 -7.31 -2.62
CA LYS A 52 3.85 -8.78 -2.73
C LYS A 52 2.61 -9.57 -3.15
N TRP A 53 1.42 -9.01 -2.97
CA TRP A 53 0.16 -9.63 -3.36
C TRP A 53 -0.27 -9.34 -4.80
N VAL A 54 0.41 -8.43 -5.51
CA VAL A 54 0.11 -8.08 -6.90
C VAL A 54 0.87 -9.00 -7.84
N ASP A 55 0.17 -9.80 -8.64
CA ASP A 55 0.84 -10.68 -9.60
C ASP A 55 1.22 -9.92 -10.87
N GLU A 56 0.31 -9.08 -11.39
CA GLU A 56 0.54 -8.28 -12.59
C GLU A 56 -0.04 -6.86 -12.46
N VAL A 57 0.65 -5.90 -13.07
CA VAL A 57 0.16 -4.52 -13.20
C VAL A 57 -0.20 -4.24 -14.64
N VAL A 58 -1.45 -3.83 -14.84
CA VAL A 58 -1.96 -3.33 -16.13
C VAL A 58 -1.78 -1.81 -16.16
N GLU A 59 -0.88 -1.37 -17.03
CA GLU A 59 -0.58 0.06 -17.24
C GLU A 59 -1.66 0.73 -18.09
N ALA A 60 -1.81 2.04 -17.92
CA ALA A 60 -2.83 2.85 -18.60
C ALA A 60 -4.25 2.26 -18.54
N ALA A 61 -4.64 1.69 -17.39
CA ALA A 61 -5.98 1.16 -17.20
C ALA A 61 -7.04 2.30 -17.28
N PRO A 62 -8.23 2.07 -17.85
CA PRO A 62 -9.28 3.07 -17.93
C PRO A 62 -9.76 3.51 -16.53
N TYR A 63 -10.20 4.76 -16.38
CA TYR A 63 -10.61 5.29 -15.07
C TYR A 63 -11.78 4.52 -14.44
N ILE A 64 -12.73 4.07 -15.27
CA ILE A 64 -13.89 3.29 -14.83
C ILE A 64 -13.68 1.83 -15.24
N THR A 65 -13.82 0.92 -14.28
CA THR A 65 -13.84 -0.52 -14.56
C THR A 65 -15.14 -0.89 -15.28
N THR A 66 -15.02 -1.47 -16.47
CA THR A 66 -16.13 -1.99 -17.27
C THR A 66 -16.03 -3.51 -17.39
N VAL A 67 -17.12 -4.15 -17.79
CA VAL A 67 -17.13 -5.60 -18.09
C VAL A 67 -16.16 -5.92 -19.23
N GLU A 68 -16.06 -5.06 -20.23
CA GLU A 68 -15.10 -5.21 -21.34
C GLU A 68 -13.66 -5.25 -20.85
N THR A 69 -13.29 -4.41 -19.87
CA THR A 69 -11.95 -4.45 -19.27
C THR A 69 -11.71 -5.77 -18.55
N LEU A 70 -12.72 -6.34 -17.88
CA LEU A 70 -12.60 -7.63 -17.21
C LEU A 70 -12.43 -8.77 -18.22
N GLU A 71 -13.25 -8.79 -19.28
CA GLU A 71 -13.17 -9.79 -20.33
C GLU A 71 -11.83 -9.72 -21.09
N LYS A 72 -11.35 -8.51 -21.39
CA LYS A 72 -10.05 -8.29 -22.06
C LYS A 72 -8.88 -8.91 -21.29
N HIS A 73 -8.93 -8.87 -19.96
CA HIS A 73 -7.87 -9.41 -19.10
C HIS A 73 -8.23 -10.78 -18.50
N ASN A 74 -9.33 -11.40 -18.96
CA ASN A 74 -9.84 -12.67 -18.45
C ASN A 74 -10.01 -12.70 -16.91
N CYS A 75 -10.51 -11.61 -16.35
CA CYS A 75 -10.81 -11.46 -14.92
C CYS A 75 -12.26 -11.87 -14.62
N ASP A 76 -12.47 -12.66 -13.57
CA ASP A 76 -13.81 -13.10 -13.15
C ASP A 76 -14.66 -11.98 -12.52
N PHE A 77 -14.01 -11.10 -11.75
CA PHE A 77 -14.63 -9.99 -11.02
C PHE A 77 -13.65 -8.84 -10.80
N CYS A 78 -14.15 -7.65 -10.46
CA CYS A 78 -13.35 -6.56 -9.91
C CYS A 78 -13.57 -6.44 -8.40
N ALA A 79 -12.55 -5.95 -7.70
CA ALA A 79 -12.54 -5.78 -6.26
C ALA A 79 -12.30 -4.30 -5.92
N HIS A 80 -13.25 -3.66 -5.25
CA HIS A 80 -13.16 -2.23 -4.87
C HIS A 80 -13.44 -2.02 -3.39
N GLY A 81 -12.89 -0.95 -2.81
CA GLY A 81 -13.24 -0.54 -1.45
C GLY A 81 -14.63 0.07 -1.39
N ASP A 82 -15.34 -0.17 -0.29
CA ASP A 82 -16.65 0.45 -0.03
C ASP A 82 -16.52 1.99 0.01
N SER A 83 -16.97 2.62 -1.08
CA SER A 83 -17.00 4.09 -1.25
C SER A 83 -18.41 4.57 -1.53
N SER A 84 -19.42 3.96 -0.90
CA SER A 84 -20.75 4.55 -0.91
C SER A 84 -20.80 5.76 0.04
N LEU A 85 -21.18 6.93 -0.51
CA LEU A 85 -21.58 8.14 0.22
C LEU A 85 -22.76 7.91 1.21
N SER A 86 -23.28 6.69 1.31
CA SER A 86 -24.30 6.30 2.30
C SER A 86 -23.65 5.77 3.57
N ALA A 87 -23.54 6.66 4.55
CA ALA A 87 -23.47 6.45 5.99
C ALA A 87 -23.46 4.99 6.49
N ILE A 88 -22.31 4.51 6.98
CA ILE A 88 -22.08 3.86 8.30
C ILE A 88 -20.55 3.86 8.54
N PRO A 89 -20.01 4.35 9.67
CA PRO A 89 -18.58 4.66 9.80
C PRO A 89 -17.64 3.47 10.06
N TYR A 90 -18.15 2.25 10.26
CA TYR A 90 -17.38 1.14 10.84
C TYR A 90 -17.47 -0.22 10.12
N ARG A 91 -18.18 -0.31 8.99
CA ARG A 91 -18.23 -1.53 8.14
C ARG A 91 -17.63 -1.18 6.79
N GLN A 92 -16.36 -1.51 6.56
CA GLN A 92 -15.71 -1.28 5.26
C GLN A 92 -14.86 -2.49 4.92
N GLY A 93 -15.17 -3.16 3.80
CA GLY A 93 -14.47 -4.31 3.24
C GLY A 93 -14.22 -4.11 1.75
N VAL A 94 -13.47 -5.04 1.15
CA VAL A 94 -13.34 -5.12 -0.31
C VAL A 94 -14.54 -5.87 -0.87
N GLN A 95 -15.27 -5.25 -1.82
CA GLN A 95 -16.42 -5.85 -2.50
C GLN A 95 -16.03 -6.37 -3.89
N ALA A 96 -16.31 -7.64 -4.14
CA ALA A 96 -16.22 -8.25 -5.46
C ALA A 96 -17.55 -8.09 -6.22
N HIS A 97 -17.49 -7.74 -7.51
CA HIS A 97 -18.67 -7.70 -8.38
C HIS A 97 -18.31 -7.95 -9.85
N ARG A 98 -19.30 -8.45 -10.60
CA ARG A 98 -19.23 -8.64 -12.05
C ARG A 98 -20.25 -7.72 -12.73
N GLY A 99 -19.85 -6.47 -13.00
CA GLY A 99 -20.66 -5.42 -13.61
C GLY A 99 -19.92 -4.08 -13.65
N SER A 100 -20.34 -3.14 -14.50
CA SER A 100 -19.92 -1.73 -14.33
C SER A 100 -20.30 -1.27 -12.93
N VAL A 101 -19.52 -0.35 -12.34
CA VAL A 101 -19.61 0.14 -10.93
C VAL A 101 -21.05 0.54 -10.47
N ASN A 102 -22.01 0.66 -11.40
CA ASN A 102 -23.44 0.88 -11.14
C ASN A 102 -24.33 -0.39 -10.96
N HIS A 103 -23.84 -1.61 -11.24
CA HIS A 103 -24.63 -2.84 -11.10
C HIS A 103 -24.00 -3.80 -10.08
N ARG A 104 -24.57 -3.81 -8.87
CA ARG A 104 -24.28 -4.77 -7.81
C ARG A 104 -24.85 -6.15 -8.17
N LEU A 105 -24.02 -7.06 -8.67
CA LEU A 105 -24.26 -8.50 -8.60
C LEU A 105 -23.41 -9.06 -7.46
N GLY A 106 -24.09 -9.52 -6.40
CA GLY A 106 -23.50 -9.80 -5.10
C GLY A 106 -22.59 -11.01 -5.05
N TRP A 107 -21.38 -10.80 -4.56
CA TRP A 107 -20.43 -11.84 -4.11
C TRP A 107 -20.27 -11.76 -2.57
N PRO A 108 -19.76 -12.82 -1.91
CA PRO A 108 -19.61 -12.84 -0.46
C PRO A 108 -18.75 -11.68 0.04
N HIS A 109 -19.16 -11.06 1.14
CA HIS A 109 -18.40 -9.97 1.76
C HIS A 109 -17.19 -10.56 2.50
N ALA A 110 -15.97 -10.23 2.07
CA ALA A 110 -14.79 -10.42 2.90
C ALA A 110 -14.67 -9.25 3.89
N ALA A 111 -14.86 -9.53 5.18
CA ALA A 111 -14.72 -8.54 6.23
C ALA A 111 -13.24 -8.17 6.41
N GLY A 112 -12.85 -6.96 6.01
CA GLY A 112 -11.50 -6.43 6.23
C GLY A 112 -11.45 -4.91 6.17
N HIS A 113 -11.19 -4.27 7.31
CA HIS A 113 -11.16 -2.80 7.42
C HIS A 113 -10.03 -2.18 6.59
N ALA A 114 -10.36 -1.53 5.47
CA ALA A 114 -9.43 -0.67 4.73
C ALA A 114 -10.16 0.53 4.11
N SER A 115 -10.14 1.66 4.80
CA SER A 115 -10.56 2.93 4.22
C SER A 115 -9.35 3.59 3.53
N LEU A 116 -9.38 3.73 2.20
CA LEU A 116 -8.29 4.39 1.46
C LEU A 116 -8.29 5.92 1.67
N SER A 117 -9.47 6.50 1.91
CA SER A 117 -9.68 7.96 1.99
C SER A 117 -9.14 8.62 3.28
N PRO A 118 -9.41 8.11 4.50
CA PRO A 118 -8.97 8.75 5.73
C PRO A 118 -7.44 8.75 5.93
N ILE A 119 -6.76 7.68 5.51
CA ILE A 119 -5.30 7.54 5.68
C ILE A 119 -4.55 8.51 4.75
N TYR A 120 -4.99 8.65 3.49
CA TYR A 120 -4.37 9.58 2.53
C TYR A 120 -4.51 11.04 2.96
N ILE A 121 -5.72 11.46 3.35
CA ILE A 121 -5.98 12.83 3.83
C ILE A 121 -5.13 13.13 5.09
N ASN A 122 -5.02 12.15 5.99
CA ASN A 122 -4.18 12.28 7.18
C ASN A 122 -2.69 12.44 6.82
N CYS A 123 -2.17 11.67 5.86
CA CYS A 123 -0.77 11.81 5.42
C CYS A 123 -0.47 13.20 4.85
N VAL A 124 -1.32 13.75 3.98
CA VAL A 124 -1.13 15.11 3.42
C VAL A 124 -1.17 16.17 4.53
N SER A 125 -2.14 16.07 5.45
CA SER A 125 -2.21 16.95 6.61
C SER A 125 -0.93 16.90 7.45
N ARG A 126 -0.37 15.71 7.69
CA ARG A 126 0.87 15.54 8.44
C ARG A 126 2.08 16.12 7.70
N ILE A 127 2.15 15.97 6.38
CA ILE A 127 3.22 16.56 5.57
C ILE A 127 3.19 18.09 5.68
N LEU A 128 2.01 18.71 5.56
CA LEU A 128 1.84 20.16 5.71
C LEU A 128 2.22 20.64 7.12
N GLN A 129 1.86 19.88 8.15
CA GLN A 129 2.25 20.17 9.53
C GLN A 129 3.75 19.98 9.76
N ALA A 130 4.38 19.01 9.10
CA ALA A 130 5.80 18.72 9.31
C ALA A 130 6.74 19.86 8.90
N ALA A 131 6.35 20.68 7.93
CA ALA A 131 7.12 21.85 7.53
C ALA A 131 7.02 23.03 8.52
N THR A 132 5.96 23.08 9.33
CA THR A 132 5.57 24.30 10.07
C THR A 132 5.49 24.11 11.58
N SER A 133 5.24 22.88 12.03
CA SER A 133 4.93 22.57 13.43
C SER A 133 6.12 21.96 14.15
N ARG A 134 6.43 22.47 15.33
CA ARG A 134 7.32 21.83 16.31
C ARG A 134 6.44 21.11 17.34
N SER A 135 5.96 19.92 16.99
CA SER A 135 5.20 19.05 17.89
C SER A 135 6.10 17.93 18.42
N PRO A 136 5.92 17.44 19.67
CA PRO A 136 6.65 16.30 20.16
C PRO A 136 6.05 15.04 19.54
N TYR A 137 6.58 14.62 18.39
CA TYR A 137 6.27 13.35 17.73
C TYR A 137 4.84 13.25 17.15
N THR A 138 4.63 12.20 16.34
CA THR A 138 3.44 11.86 15.53
C THR A 138 2.15 11.65 16.33
N ALA A 139 1.73 12.64 17.13
CA ALA A 139 0.54 12.61 17.98
C ALA A 139 -0.79 12.66 17.20
N THR A 140 -0.75 12.68 15.87
CA THR A 140 -1.94 12.76 14.99
C THR A 140 -2.36 11.41 14.40
N CYS A 141 -1.61 10.34 14.66
CA CYS A 141 -1.96 9.01 14.19
C CYS A 141 -2.81 8.26 15.22
N GLN A 142 -4.06 7.97 14.85
CA GLN A 142 -4.97 7.12 15.63
C GLN A 142 -4.85 5.63 15.25
N PHE A 143 -3.83 5.26 14.47
CA PHE A 143 -3.64 3.87 14.06
C PHE A 143 -3.17 3.03 15.25
N VAL A 144 -3.99 2.06 15.63
CA VAL A 144 -3.64 1.05 16.64
C VAL A 144 -3.34 -0.25 15.90
N PRO A 145 -2.07 -0.70 15.88
CA PRO A 145 -1.72 -1.96 15.24
C PRO A 145 -2.29 -3.14 16.04
N THR A 146 -2.78 -4.16 15.34
CA THR A 146 -3.10 -5.45 15.96
C THR A 146 -2.04 -6.49 15.62
N THR A 147 -1.85 -7.46 16.51
CA THR A 147 -0.97 -8.62 16.25
C THR A 147 -1.43 -9.41 15.03
N GLN A 148 -2.75 -9.44 14.78
CA GLN A 148 -3.33 -10.04 13.58
C GLN A 148 -2.87 -9.33 12.30
N GLN A 149 -2.90 -8.00 12.26
CA GLN A 149 -2.42 -7.24 11.09
C GLN A 149 -0.94 -7.50 10.81
N LEU A 150 -0.10 -7.54 11.85
CA LEU A 150 1.32 -7.88 11.68
C LEU A 150 1.51 -9.29 11.14
N LYS A 151 0.71 -10.26 11.57
CA LYS A 151 0.74 -11.63 11.03
C LYS A 151 0.30 -11.67 9.57
N GLU A 152 -0.79 -10.99 9.22
CA GLU A 152 -1.32 -10.90 7.85
C GLU A 152 -0.31 -10.26 6.88
N PHE A 153 0.49 -9.32 7.36
CA PHE A 153 1.54 -8.66 6.60
C PHE A 153 2.89 -9.39 6.67
N SER A 154 3.10 -10.33 7.58
CA SER A 154 4.36 -11.07 7.66
C SER A 154 4.33 -12.29 6.73
N THR A 155 5.49 -12.66 6.18
CA THR A 155 5.65 -13.96 5.49
C THR A 155 5.91 -15.09 6.47
N GLY A 156 6.35 -14.79 7.70
CA GLY A 156 6.59 -15.77 8.76
C GLY A 156 7.80 -16.70 8.55
N ARG A 157 8.63 -16.46 7.53
CA ARG A 157 9.82 -17.26 7.22
C ARG A 157 11.01 -16.84 8.10
N ALA A 158 11.67 -17.81 8.73
CA ALA A 158 12.95 -17.62 9.39
C ALA A 158 14.12 -17.85 8.41
N PRO A 159 15.32 -17.28 8.67
CA PRO A 159 16.49 -17.54 7.83
C PRO A 159 16.93 -19.01 7.98
N GLU A 160 17.17 -19.67 6.85
CA GLU A 160 17.61 -21.07 6.80
C GLU A 160 19.15 -21.19 6.85
N PRO A 161 19.72 -22.31 7.34
CA PRO A 161 21.16 -22.53 7.33
C PRO A 161 21.73 -22.47 5.91
N GLY A 162 22.65 -21.53 5.67
CA GLY A 162 23.28 -21.31 4.35
C GLY A 162 22.79 -20.06 3.61
N GLU A 163 21.77 -19.37 4.12
CA GLU A 163 21.34 -18.10 3.56
C GLU A 163 22.32 -16.96 3.91
N LYS A 164 22.57 -16.09 2.93
CA LYS A 164 23.34 -14.87 3.13
C LYS A 164 22.40 -13.81 3.69
N ILE A 165 22.55 -13.53 4.99
CA ILE A 165 21.73 -12.57 5.72
C ILE A 165 22.35 -11.17 5.61
N ALA A 166 21.60 -10.20 5.10
CA ALA A 166 21.94 -8.78 5.18
C ALA A 166 21.07 -8.09 6.23
N PHE A 167 21.65 -7.17 6.97
CA PHE A 167 20.93 -6.30 7.89
C PHE A 167 21.02 -4.86 7.39
N VAL A 168 19.87 -4.21 7.22
CA VAL A 168 19.77 -2.79 6.87
C VAL A 168 18.88 -2.09 7.87
N CYS A 169 19.14 -0.83 8.19
CA CYS A 169 18.29 -0.07 9.09
C CYS A 169 18.03 1.35 8.58
N GLY A 170 16.94 1.95 9.03
CA GLY A 170 16.60 3.31 8.65
C GLY A 170 15.23 3.76 9.13
N ALA A 171 14.83 4.97 8.69
CA ALA A 171 13.47 5.46 8.92
C ALA A 171 12.45 4.68 8.10
N PHE A 172 12.65 4.52 6.78
CA PHE A 172 11.62 4.03 5.86
C PHE A 172 10.29 4.80 5.98
N ASP A 173 10.40 6.11 6.22
CA ASP A 173 9.25 7.03 6.32
C ASP A 173 8.70 7.34 4.93
N LEU A 174 7.37 7.44 4.79
CA LEU A 174 6.67 7.55 3.50
C LEU A 174 7.24 6.59 2.44
N PHE A 175 7.15 5.28 2.69
CA PHE A 175 7.74 4.25 1.82
C PHE A 175 7.45 4.49 0.32
N HIS A 176 8.50 4.54 -0.50
CA HIS A 176 8.49 5.10 -1.85
C HIS A 176 9.45 4.35 -2.79
N VAL A 177 9.45 4.67 -4.09
CA VAL A 177 10.25 3.99 -5.13
C VAL A 177 11.75 3.89 -4.77
N GLY A 178 12.36 4.96 -4.25
CA GLY A 178 13.76 4.90 -3.80
C GLY A 178 14.06 3.84 -2.72
N HIS A 179 13.10 3.53 -1.83
CA HIS A 179 13.26 2.43 -0.87
C HIS A 179 13.16 1.06 -1.57
N ILE A 180 12.29 0.94 -2.58
CA ILE A 180 12.17 -0.28 -3.40
C ILE A 180 13.49 -0.53 -4.13
N ASP A 181 14.03 0.47 -4.83
CA ASP A 181 15.31 0.38 -5.55
C ASP A 181 16.47 -0.01 -4.62
N PHE A 182 16.48 0.54 -3.41
CA PHE A 182 17.47 0.21 -2.39
C PHE A 182 17.36 -1.25 -1.96
N LEU A 183 16.15 -1.71 -1.65
CA LEU A 183 15.92 -3.10 -1.23
C LEU A 183 16.20 -4.09 -2.35
N GLU A 184 15.82 -3.79 -3.61
CA GLU A 184 16.16 -4.60 -4.79
C GLU A 184 17.68 -4.84 -4.88
N LYS A 185 18.48 -3.80 -4.65
CA LYS A 185 19.95 -3.91 -4.59
C LYS A 185 20.43 -4.73 -3.40
N CYS A 186 19.79 -4.62 -2.23
CA CYS A 186 20.13 -5.47 -1.09
C CYS A 186 19.89 -6.96 -1.39
N TYR A 187 18.78 -7.28 -2.05
CA TYR A 187 18.43 -8.64 -2.44
C TYR A 187 19.28 -9.18 -3.58
N SER A 188 19.90 -8.34 -4.40
CA SER A 188 20.91 -8.81 -5.36
C SER A 188 22.20 -9.29 -4.69
N MET A 189 22.43 -8.93 -3.42
CA MET A 189 23.67 -9.23 -2.68
C MET A 189 23.45 -10.22 -1.52
N ALA A 190 22.21 -10.51 -1.15
CA ALA A 190 21.83 -11.32 0.01
C ALA A 190 20.54 -12.09 -0.29
N THR A 191 20.40 -13.28 0.28
CA THR A 191 19.20 -14.12 0.09
C THR A 191 18.14 -13.86 1.16
N TYR A 192 18.51 -13.24 2.27
CA TYR A 192 17.60 -12.87 3.35
C TYR A 192 17.96 -11.47 3.87
N VAL A 193 17.02 -10.51 3.87
CA VAL A 193 17.27 -9.15 4.37
C VAL A 193 16.43 -8.88 5.61
N ILE A 194 17.09 -8.51 6.71
CA ILE A 194 16.48 -8.01 7.92
C ILE A 194 16.47 -6.48 7.86
N ILE A 195 15.29 -5.89 7.99
CA ILE A 195 15.10 -4.44 7.93
C ILE A 195 14.77 -3.91 9.34
N GLY A 196 15.73 -3.20 9.94
CA GLY A 196 15.58 -2.48 11.19
C GLY A 196 14.86 -1.14 11.00
N ILE A 197 13.69 -0.99 11.62
CA ILE A 197 12.92 0.25 11.58
C ILE A 197 13.24 1.09 12.81
N HIS A 198 13.82 2.28 12.62
CA HIS A 198 14.10 3.20 13.72
C HIS A 198 12.80 3.63 14.42
N SER A 199 12.84 3.79 15.74
CA SER A 199 11.70 4.32 16.49
C SER A 199 11.39 5.77 16.10
N ASP A 200 10.16 6.22 16.36
CA ASP A 200 9.73 7.58 16.04
C ASP A 200 10.60 8.62 16.74
N GLN A 201 11.09 8.32 17.95
CA GLN A 201 11.98 9.18 18.72
C GLN A 201 13.33 9.37 18.04
N ILE A 202 13.93 8.27 17.58
CA ILE A 202 15.23 8.29 16.91
C ILE A 202 15.11 9.03 15.58
N VAL A 203 14.06 8.75 14.80
CA VAL A 203 13.86 9.44 13.51
C VAL A 203 13.69 10.95 13.69
N ASN A 204 12.89 11.37 14.66
CA ASN A 204 12.73 12.78 14.98
C ASN A 204 14.03 13.41 15.47
N TRP A 205 14.83 12.70 16.27
CA TRP A 205 16.07 13.25 16.82
C TRP A 205 17.05 13.72 15.74
N TYR A 206 17.22 12.94 14.65
CA TYR A 206 18.12 13.33 13.56
C TYR A 206 17.45 14.08 12.40
N ARG A 207 16.13 13.98 12.20
CA ARG A 207 15.42 14.75 11.14
C ARG A 207 14.83 16.07 11.62
N GLY A 208 14.52 16.17 12.91
CA GLY A 208 13.82 17.28 13.53
C GLY A 208 12.36 17.41 13.08
N TYR A 209 11.75 18.55 13.44
CA TYR A 209 10.39 18.93 13.08
C TYR A 209 9.34 17.89 13.52
N ASN A 210 8.33 17.64 12.70
CA ASN A 210 7.29 16.63 12.95
C ASN A 210 7.59 15.29 12.27
N TYR A 211 8.86 14.99 11.97
CA TYR A 211 9.23 13.69 11.42
C TYR A 211 9.31 12.62 12.51
N PRO A 212 9.02 11.34 12.20
CA PRO A 212 8.57 10.82 10.91
C PRO A 212 7.12 11.23 10.59
N ILE A 213 6.70 11.17 9.33
CA ILE A 213 5.30 11.42 8.94
C ILE A 213 4.41 10.22 9.32
N MET A 214 4.92 9.03 9.07
CA MET A 214 4.30 7.76 9.43
C MET A 214 4.91 7.24 10.74
N THR A 215 4.05 6.79 11.65
CA THR A 215 4.49 6.14 12.90
C THR A 215 5.30 4.88 12.61
N MET A 216 6.05 4.41 13.60
CA MET A 216 6.84 3.19 13.48
C MET A 216 6.03 2.00 12.97
N PHE A 217 4.79 1.84 13.46
CA PHE A 217 3.94 0.72 13.04
C PHE A 217 3.40 0.86 11.61
N GLU A 218 3.06 2.08 11.18
CA GLU A 218 2.67 2.34 9.79
C GLU A 218 3.84 2.06 8.83
N ARG A 219 5.06 2.42 9.24
CA ARG A 219 6.30 2.15 8.49
C ARG A 219 6.60 0.65 8.42
N VAL A 220 6.45 -0.08 9.54
CA VAL A 220 6.59 -1.55 9.57
C VAL A 220 5.64 -2.21 8.58
N LEU A 221 4.35 -1.85 8.58
CA LEU A 221 3.38 -2.43 7.64
C LEU A 221 3.70 -2.07 6.18
N SER A 222 4.17 -0.84 5.93
CA SER A 222 4.55 -0.39 4.59
C SER A 222 5.74 -1.19 4.05
N VAL A 223 6.74 -1.46 4.89
CA VAL A 223 7.90 -2.28 4.52
C VAL A 223 7.52 -3.75 4.35
N LEU A 224 6.70 -4.32 5.24
CA LEU A 224 6.25 -5.71 5.18
C LEU A 224 5.37 -6.02 3.94
N ALA A 225 4.71 -5.00 3.39
CA ALA A 225 3.94 -5.12 2.15
C ALA A 225 4.81 -5.27 0.90
N CYS A 226 6.05 -4.80 0.96
CA CYS A 226 6.96 -4.85 -0.17
C CYS A 226 7.26 -6.31 -0.53
N ARG A 227 7.26 -6.61 -1.83
CA ARG A 227 7.83 -7.82 -2.39
C ARG A 227 9.33 -7.69 -2.24
N VAL A 228 9.90 -8.59 -1.48
CA VAL A 228 11.30 -8.58 -1.10
C VAL A 228 12.09 -9.70 -1.78
N SER A 229 11.62 -10.26 -2.90
CA SER A 229 12.39 -11.25 -3.67
C SER A 229 12.07 -11.12 -5.16
N PRO A 230 13.06 -11.27 -6.06
CA PRO A 230 12.77 -11.60 -7.44
C PRO A 230 12.07 -12.97 -7.52
N LEU A 231 11.15 -13.09 -8.48
CA LEU A 231 10.43 -14.31 -8.84
C LEU A 231 11.40 -15.42 -9.32
#